data_AF-A0A917LN38-F1
#
_entry.id   AF-A0A917LN38-F1
#
_cell.length_a   1.000
_cell.length_b   1.000
_cell.length_c   1.000
_cell.angle_alpha   90.00
_cell.angle_beta   90.00
_cell.angle_gamma   90.00
#
_symmetry.space_group_name_H-M   'P 1'
#
loop_
_entity.id
_entity.type
_entity.pdbx_description
1 polymer ?
#
loop_
_entity_poly.entity_id
_entity_poly.type
_entity_poly.pdbx_seq_one_letter_code
_entity_poly.pdbx_strand_id
1 'polypeptide(L)' 'MKRISNSQKEDEDAKIYLNIDHLKNGQYELQILLNNKVVKSVKIIK' A
#
# COMPACT_ATOMS: atom_id res chain seq x y z
N MET A 1 23.02 -34.78 4.83
CA MET A 1 22.42 -33.61 5.49
C MET A 1 22.28 -32.48 4.48
N LYS A 2 21.09 -32.32 3.85
CA LYS A 2 20.88 -31.33 2.77
C LYS A 2 20.50 -30.00 3.41
N ARG A 3 21.33 -28.97 3.28
CA ARG A 3 21.04 -27.61 3.78
C ARG A 3 19.90 -27.07 2.92
N ILE A 4 18.73 -26.87 3.51
CA ILE A 4 17.62 -26.17 2.87
C ILE A 4 18.05 -24.70 2.81
N SER A 5 18.49 -24.27 1.63
CA SER A 5 18.60 -22.86 1.31
C SER A 5 17.18 -22.29 1.31
N ASN A 6 16.84 -21.47 2.30
CA ASN A 6 15.70 -20.57 2.19
C ASN A 6 15.97 -19.68 0.99
N SER A 7 15.43 -20.05 -0.17
CA SER A 7 15.23 -19.13 -1.27
C SER A 7 14.31 -18.04 -0.74
N GLN A 8 14.88 -16.88 -0.43
CA GLN A 8 14.13 -15.64 -0.37
C GLN A 8 13.46 -15.52 -1.73
N LYS A 9 12.17 -15.89 -1.80
CA LYS A 9 11.33 -15.48 -2.92
C LYS A 9 11.38 -13.97 -2.88
N GLU A 10 11.96 -13.37 -3.90
CA GLU A 10 11.81 -11.95 -4.19
C GLU A 10 10.31 -11.68 -4.12
N ASP A 11 9.88 -10.93 -3.11
CA ASP A 11 8.48 -10.67 -2.82
C ASP A 11 7.86 -9.99 -4.05
N GLU A 12 7.16 -10.78 -4.86
CA GLU A 12 6.36 -10.31 -5.99
C GLU A 12 5.49 -9.15 -5.49
N ASP A 13 5.75 -7.95 -6.02
CA ASP A 13 5.05 -6.68 -5.78
C ASP A 13 3.84 -6.78 -4.84
N ALA A 14 4.08 -6.59 -3.54
CA ALA A 14 3.01 -6.59 -2.54
C ALA A 14 2.04 -5.41 -2.80
N LYS A 15 0.91 -5.69 -3.44
CA LYS A 15 -0.13 -4.69 -3.76
C LYS A 15 -1.09 -4.49 -2.59
N ILE A 16 -1.39 -3.23 -2.30
CA ILE A 16 -2.41 -2.83 -1.33
C ILE A 16 -3.63 -2.32 -2.09
N TYR A 17 -4.81 -2.85 -1.78
CA TYR A 17 -6.09 -2.43 -2.34
C TYR A 17 -6.98 -1.82 -1.25
N LEU A 18 -7.64 -0.71 -1.56
CA LEU A 18 -8.58 -0.02 -0.67
C LEU A 18 -9.88 0.28 -1.43
N ASN A 19 -11.01 -0.23 -0.93
CA ASN A 19 -12.33 0.08 -1.48
C ASN A 19 -12.85 1.40 -0.88
N ILE A 20 -13.27 2.32 -1.74
CA ILE A 20 -13.78 3.67 -1.39
C ILE A 20 -15.22 3.91 -1.88
N ASP A 21 -15.96 2.86 -2.21
CA ASP A 21 -17.30 2.97 -2.80
C ASP A 21 -18.33 3.56 -1.85
N HIS A 22 -18.15 3.34 -0.54
CA HIS A 22 -19.04 3.84 0.51
C HIS A 22 -18.78 5.30 0.92
N LEU A 23 -17.73 5.94 0.37
CA LEU A 23 -17.50 7.36 0.63
C LEU A 23 -18.60 8.19 -0.06
N LYS A 24 -19.05 9.24 0.62
CA LYS A 24 -19.95 10.24 0.00
C LYS A 24 -19.19 10.97 -1.11
N ASN A 25 -19.93 11.64 -2.01
CA ASN A 25 -19.30 12.49 -3.02
C ASN A 25 -18.57 13.65 -2.34
N GLY A 26 -17.36 13.94 -2.79
CA GLY A 26 -16.49 14.90 -2.14
C GLY A 26 -15.02 14.77 -2.52
N GLN A 27 -14.21 15.62 -1.90
CA GLN A 27 -12.76 15.64 -2.06
C GLN A 27 -12.09 14.97 -0.87
N TYR A 28 -11.21 14.02 -1.14
CA TYR A 28 -10.47 13.26 -0.15
C TYR A 28 -8.98 13.33 -0.42
N GLU A 29 -8.19 13.20 0.64
CA GLU A 29 -6.74 13.07 0.56
C GLU A 29 -6.30 11.78 1.25
N LEU A 30 -5.64 10.90 0.51
CA LEU A 30 -4.97 9.72 1.06
C LEU A 30 -3.48 10.04 1.21
N GLN A 31 -2.99 10.01 2.45
CA GLN A 31 -1.58 10.20 2.76
C GLN A 31 -0.97 8.86 3.17
N ILE A 32 0.10 8.45 2.50
CA ILE A 32 0.91 7.29 2.83
C ILE A 32 2.08 7.77 3.68
N LEU A 33 2.19 7.23 4.89
CA LEU A 33 3.23 7.56 5.85
C LEU A 33 4.21 6.41 6.00
N LEU A 34 5.49 6.73 6.11
CA LEU A 34 6.56 5.82 6.51
C LEU A 34 7.38 6.50 7.60
N ASN A 35 7.61 5.83 8.72
CA ASN A 35 8.32 6.38 9.88
C ASN A 35 7.74 7.75 10.32
N ASN A 36 6.42 7.84 10.42
CA ASN A 36 5.67 9.05 10.78
C ASN A 36 5.89 10.26 9.85
N LYS A 37 6.41 10.04 8.64
CA LYS A 37 6.59 11.07 7.62
C LYS A 37 5.75 10.75 6.39
N VAL A 38 5.07 11.76 5.85
CA VAL A 38 4.34 11.63 4.58
C VAL A 38 5.33 11.38 3.45
N VAL A 39 5.16 10.26 2.73
CA VAL A 39 5.99 9.88 1.58
C VAL A 39 5.23 9.96 0.26
N LYS A 40 3.90 9.88 0.29
CA LYS A 40 3.06 10.05 -0.90
C LYS A 40 1.68 10.57 -0.49
N SER A 41 1.13 11.46 -1.31
CA SER A 41 -0.24 11.95 -1.16
C SER A 41 -1.00 11.74 -2.45
N VAL A 42 -2.26 11.31 -2.36
CA VAL A 42 -3.15 11.11 -3.49
C VAL A 42 -4.47 11.84 -3.21
N LYS A 43 -4.85 12.75 -4.11
CA LYS A 43 -6.17 13.39 -4.08
C LYS A 43 -7.16 12.51 -4.80
N ILE A 44 -8.29 12.25 -4.16
CA ILE A 44 -9.39 11.45 -4.69
C ILE A 44 -10.59 12.39 -4.78
N ILE A 45 -11.13 12.53 -5.99
CA ILE A 45 -12.36 13.29 -6.24
C ILE A 45 -13.42 12.25 -6.61
N LYS A 46 -14.47 12.15 -5.79
CA LYS A 46 -15.60 11.23 -5.99
C LYS A 46 -16.89 12.01 -6.22
#